data_AF-A0A2A5QYS7-F1
#
_entry.id   AF-A0A2A5QYS7-F1
#
_cell.length_a   1.000
_cell.length_b   1.000
_cell.length_c   1.000
_cell.angle_alpha   90.00
_cell.angle_beta   90.00
_cell.angle_gamma   90.00
#
_symmetry.space_group_name_H-M   'P 1'
#
loop_
_entity.id
_entity.type
_entity.pdbx_description
1 polymer ?
#
loop_
_entity_poly.entity_id
_entity_poly.type
_entity_poly.pdbx_seq_one_letter_code
_entity_poly.pdbx_strand_id
1 'polypeptide(L)'
;MFQARALSDRVEAVRETRTPDVQVLDCERDFETLAPAQAEDLGLLVDALEPASYPDAWLPDDAPTLLARYASSDFTIGMPGDGSVVWTRQTEPPIVLVKPRVEGSPESFVDFLIAEALVQVDLEVPEQFIGFFEETYRDLDRAVALDPNGTYQVAAALYDGWVGLQTREVFADWHDEHPELADAWQDAGTRLEDRVSGLPRAVARGETDFADATELACAAIKHAIELPAPFAALDTEAYLDHGPEYAVQWAQKTFDSLEE
;
A
#
# COMPACT_ATOMS: atom_id res chain seq x y z
N MET A 1 19.27 -8.40 10.12
CA MET A 1 18.79 -8.88 11.42
C MET A 1 17.47 -8.20 11.76
N PHE A 2 16.54 -8.92 12.37
CA PHE A 2 15.26 -8.39 12.86
C PHE A 2 15.28 -8.31 14.38
N GLN A 3 14.69 -7.27 14.96
CA GLN A 3 14.62 -7.08 16.41
C GLN A 3 13.21 -6.68 16.82
N ALA A 4 12.69 -7.24 17.92
CA ALA A 4 11.38 -6.85 18.41
C ALA A 4 11.34 -5.35 18.75
N ARG A 5 10.34 -4.66 18.22
CA ARG A 5 10.12 -3.23 18.46
C ARG A 5 9.28 -3.02 19.71
N ALA A 6 9.72 -2.14 20.59
CA ALA A 6 8.87 -1.64 21.67
C ALA A 6 7.84 -0.65 21.09
N LEU A 7 6.56 -0.89 21.37
CA LEU A 7 5.46 -0.05 20.90
C LEU A 7 5.08 0.99 21.97
N SER A 8 4.58 2.13 21.53
CA SER A 8 3.91 3.07 22.42
C SER A 8 2.55 2.53 22.85
N ASP A 9 2.04 2.97 24.01
CA ASP A 9 0.76 2.48 24.57
C ASP A 9 -0.42 2.59 23.59
N ARG A 10 -0.42 3.62 22.73
CA ARG A 10 -1.45 3.83 21.70
C ARG A 10 -1.38 2.80 20.57
N VAL A 11 -0.19 2.44 20.11
CA VAL A 11 -0.02 1.40 19.06
C VAL A 11 -0.25 0.01 19.66
N GLU A 12 0.18 -0.20 20.91
CA GLU A 12 -0.08 -1.42 21.67
C GLU A 12 -1.59 -1.69 21.77
N ALA A 13 -2.39 -0.67 22.09
CA ALA A 13 -3.85 -0.78 22.19
C ALA A 13 -4.51 -1.17 20.85
N VAL A 14 -4.03 -0.63 19.72
CA VAL A 14 -4.49 -1.03 18.38
C VAL A 14 -4.12 -2.48 18.11
N ARG A 15 -2.87 -2.89 18.40
CA ARG A 15 -2.40 -4.27 18.23
C ARG A 15 -3.24 -5.26 19.06
N GLU A 16 -3.43 -4.98 20.34
CA GLU A 16 -4.20 -5.85 21.25
C GLU A 16 -5.65 -6.04 20.80
N THR A 17 -6.25 -5.01 20.22
CA THR A 17 -7.66 -5.02 19.79
C THR A 17 -7.86 -5.75 18.46
N ARG A 18 -6.96 -5.54 17.51
CA ARG A 18 -7.14 -5.98 16.12
C ARG A 18 -6.31 -7.21 15.75
N THR A 19 -5.05 -7.21 16.16
CA THR A 19 -4.06 -8.20 15.71
C THR A 19 -3.13 -8.62 16.86
N PRO A 20 -3.66 -9.24 17.94
CA PRO A 20 -2.91 -9.43 19.18
C PRO A 20 -1.65 -10.31 19.02
N ASP A 21 -1.66 -11.22 18.04
CA ASP A 21 -0.57 -12.15 17.79
C ASP A 21 0.51 -11.59 16.84
N VAL A 22 0.28 -10.43 16.21
CA VAL A 22 1.22 -9.84 15.26
C VAL A 22 2.45 -9.29 15.97
N GLN A 23 3.61 -9.64 15.46
CA GLN A 23 4.88 -9.10 15.96
C GLN A 23 5.32 -7.89 15.12
N VAL A 24 5.75 -6.82 15.79
CA VAL A 24 6.35 -5.66 15.12
C VAL A 24 7.87 -5.72 15.31
N LEU A 25 8.61 -5.70 14.21
CA LEU A 25 10.05 -5.88 14.18
C LEU A 25 10.74 -4.70 13.49
N ASP A 26 11.82 -4.20 14.10
CA ASP A 26 12.75 -3.27 13.44
C ASP A 26 13.72 -4.05 12.55
N CYS A 27 13.92 -3.55 11.32
CA CYS A 27 14.89 -4.08 10.38
C CYS A 27 16.22 -3.35 10.50
N GLU A 28 17.32 -4.10 10.55
CA GLU A 28 18.68 -3.52 10.58
C GLU A 28 19.04 -2.75 9.30
N ARG A 29 18.49 -3.15 8.15
CA ARG A 29 18.83 -2.59 6.84
C ARG A 29 17.58 -2.21 6.08
N ASP A 30 17.73 -1.15 5.30
CA ASP A 30 16.69 -0.67 4.41
C ASP A 30 16.52 -1.59 3.19
N PHE A 31 15.28 -1.70 2.69
CA PHE A 31 14.96 -2.49 1.51
C PHE A 31 13.68 -2.00 0.82
N GLU A 32 13.62 -2.18 -0.50
CA GLU A 32 12.34 -2.18 -1.23
C GLU A 32 11.72 -3.57 -1.15
N THR A 33 12.50 -4.57 -1.55
CA THR A 33 12.15 -6.00 -1.46
C THR A 33 13.23 -6.74 -0.68
N LEU A 34 12.84 -7.46 0.36
CA LEU A 34 13.74 -8.33 1.14
C LEU A 34 14.26 -9.45 0.25
N ALA A 35 15.57 -9.69 0.31
CA ALA A 35 16.17 -10.83 -0.35
C ALA A 35 15.73 -12.13 0.34
N PRO A 36 15.46 -13.24 -0.39
CA PRO A 36 14.98 -14.49 0.20
C PRO A 36 15.83 -15.00 1.37
N ALA A 37 17.16 -14.98 1.23
CA ALA A 37 18.08 -15.40 2.29
C ALA A 37 17.99 -14.57 3.59
N GLN A 38 17.53 -13.31 3.50
CA GLN A 38 17.27 -12.48 4.68
C GLN A 38 15.85 -12.68 5.19
N ALA A 39 14.87 -12.87 4.31
CA ALA A 39 13.50 -13.19 4.69
C ALA A 39 13.43 -14.50 5.48
N GLU A 40 14.21 -15.52 5.09
CA GLU A 40 14.30 -16.81 5.79
C GLU A 40 14.72 -16.70 7.27
N ASP A 41 15.46 -15.64 7.66
CA ASP A 41 15.81 -15.40 9.07
C ASP A 41 14.57 -15.15 9.95
N LEU A 42 13.43 -14.76 9.35
CA LEU A 42 12.14 -14.63 10.05
C LEU A 42 11.67 -15.96 10.62
N GLY A 43 12.05 -17.09 10.02
CA GLY A 43 11.74 -18.44 10.52
C GLY A 43 12.31 -18.74 11.91
N LEU A 44 13.16 -17.86 12.46
CA LEU A 44 13.61 -17.93 13.85
C LEU A 44 12.63 -17.28 14.85
N LEU A 45 11.66 -16.51 14.37
CA LEU A 45 10.74 -15.68 15.14
C LEU A 45 9.26 -16.07 14.96
N VAL A 46 8.96 -16.88 13.95
CA VAL A 46 7.60 -17.29 13.56
C VAL A 46 7.49 -18.82 13.52
N ASP A 47 6.28 -19.33 13.59
CA ASP A 47 5.98 -20.76 13.61
C ASP A 47 6.02 -21.38 12.21
N ALA A 48 5.65 -20.61 11.18
CA ALA A 48 5.66 -21.06 9.78
C ALA A 48 6.01 -19.94 8.80
N LEU A 49 6.56 -20.34 7.65
CA LEU A 49 6.77 -19.51 6.46
C LEU A 49 5.93 -20.10 5.32
N GLU A 50 5.04 -19.31 4.76
CA GLU A 50 4.16 -19.67 3.65
C GLU A 50 4.29 -18.60 2.53
N PRO A 51 5.31 -18.71 1.66
CA PRO A 51 5.52 -17.76 0.59
C PRO A 51 4.26 -17.58 -0.28
N ALA A 52 3.94 -16.33 -0.60
CA ALA A 52 2.87 -16.03 -1.52
C ALA A 52 3.21 -16.61 -2.90
N SER A 53 2.21 -17.14 -3.61
CA SER A 53 2.41 -17.66 -4.95
C SER A 53 1.15 -17.46 -5.77
N TYR A 54 1.32 -16.94 -6.99
CA TYR A 54 0.26 -16.56 -7.89
C TYR A 54 0.47 -17.21 -9.28
N PRO A 55 -0.59 -17.45 -10.05
CA PRO A 55 -0.44 -17.99 -11.40
C PRO A 55 0.37 -17.06 -12.33
N ASP A 56 1.44 -17.56 -12.94
CA ASP A 56 2.23 -16.83 -13.96
C ASP A 56 1.35 -16.23 -15.07
N ALA A 57 0.23 -16.88 -15.39
CA ALA A 57 -0.71 -16.45 -16.42
C ALA A 57 -1.38 -15.10 -16.13
N TRP A 58 -1.40 -14.65 -14.86
CA TRP A 58 -1.92 -13.33 -14.46
C TRP A 58 -1.01 -12.19 -14.92
N LEU A 59 0.27 -12.47 -15.19
CA LEU A 59 1.24 -11.45 -15.59
C LEU A 59 1.31 -11.27 -17.12
N PRO A 60 1.49 -10.02 -17.60
CA PRO A 60 1.99 -9.74 -18.93
C PRO A 60 3.39 -10.31 -19.15
N ASP A 61 3.74 -10.60 -20.41
CA ASP A 61 5.04 -11.21 -20.77
C ASP A 61 6.23 -10.29 -20.47
N ASP A 62 6.00 -8.98 -20.42
CA ASP A 62 6.97 -7.92 -20.14
C ASP A 62 6.82 -7.32 -18.74
N ALA A 63 6.12 -8.03 -17.83
CA ALA A 63 5.98 -7.62 -16.44
C ALA A 63 7.35 -7.36 -15.79
N PRO A 64 7.46 -6.36 -14.88
CA PRO A 64 8.71 -6.10 -14.17
C PRO A 64 9.25 -7.34 -13.46
N THR A 65 10.58 -7.54 -13.52
CA THR A 65 11.23 -8.74 -12.98
C THR A 65 10.94 -8.97 -11.49
N LEU A 66 10.80 -7.90 -10.70
CA LEU A 66 10.46 -8.03 -9.28
C LEU A 66 9.02 -8.53 -9.08
N LEU A 67 8.07 -8.05 -9.89
CA LEU A 67 6.68 -8.54 -9.84
C LEU A 67 6.62 -10.02 -10.22
N ALA A 68 7.33 -10.42 -11.27
CA ALA A 68 7.43 -11.83 -11.66
C ALA A 68 8.06 -12.70 -10.58
N ARG A 69 9.05 -12.19 -9.84
CA ARG A 69 9.62 -12.90 -8.68
C ARG A 69 8.61 -13.03 -7.55
N TYR A 70 7.93 -11.95 -7.18
CA TYR A 70 6.91 -11.97 -6.12
C TYR A 70 5.75 -12.91 -6.44
N ALA A 71 5.34 -12.98 -7.72
CA ALA A 71 4.30 -13.91 -8.17
C ALA A 71 4.72 -15.39 -8.13
N SER A 72 6.03 -15.67 -8.16
CA SER A 72 6.57 -17.04 -8.16
C SER A 72 6.48 -17.70 -6.77
N SER A 73 7.20 -18.79 -6.55
CA SER A 73 7.32 -19.43 -5.23
C SER A 73 8.50 -18.88 -4.38
N ASP A 74 9.22 -17.87 -4.86
CA ASP A 74 10.34 -17.26 -4.15
C ASP A 74 9.83 -16.48 -2.93
N PHE A 75 10.36 -16.76 -1.74
CA PHE A 75 9.99 -16.05 -0.51
C PHE A 75 10.40 -14.58 -0.58
N THR A 76 9.44 -13.71 -0.88
CA THR A 76 9.65 -12.32 -1.23
C THR A 76 8.74 -11.45 -0.37
N ILE A 77 9.34 -10.63 0.50
CA ILE A 77 8.61 -9.69 1.35
C ILE A 77 8.95 -8.27 0.92
N GLY A 78 7.91 -7.45 0.77
CA GLY A 78 8.04 -6.07 0.37
C GLY A 78 8.24 -5.90 -1.14
N MET A 79 7.67 -4.84 -1.66
CA MET A 79 7.70 -4.46 -3.07
C MET A 79 7.94 -2.95 -3.20
N PRO A 80 8.46 -2.49 -4.36
CA PRO A 80 8.53 -1.06 -4.65
C PRO A 80 7.17 -0.40 -4.45
N GLY A 81 7.09 0.58 -3.54
CA GLY A 81 5.85 1.26 -3.17
C GLY A 81 5.43 1.08 -1.70
N ASP A 82 5.86 0.01 -1.02
CA ASP A 82 5.41 -0.34 0.35
C ASP A 82 5.91 0.62 1.46
N GLY A 83 6.58 1.71 1.10
CA GLY A 83 7.00 2.74 2.06
C GLY A 83 7.98 2.24 3.13
N SER A 84 7.79 2.74 4.35
CA SER A 84 8.73 2.59 5.48
C SER A 84 8.30 1.52 6.51
N VAL A 85 7.04 1.10 6.47
CA VAL A 85 6.50 0.03 7.31
C VAL A 85 5.77 -0.90 6.37
N VAL A 86 6.20 -2.16 6.32
CA VAL A 86 5.60 -3.21 5.48
C VAL A 86 5.13 -4.33 6.38
N TRP A 87 4.08 -5.05 5.99
CA TRP A 87 3.60 -6.22 6.72
C TRP A 87 3.56 -7.43 5.80
N THR A 88 3.53 -8.63 6.41
CA THR A 88 3.34 -9.87 5.66
C THR A 88 2.56 -10.90 6.47
N ARG A 89 1.66 -11.58 5.79
CA ARG A 89 0.93 -12.80 6.15
C ARG A 89 1.56 -14.06 5.54
N GLN A 90 2.68 -13.95 4.83
CA GLN A 90 3.52 -15.09 4.44
C GLN A 90 4.24 -15.75 5.64
N THR A 91 3.90 -15.35 6.86
CA THR A 91 4.37 -15.93 8.12
C THR A 91 3.19 -16.20 9.05
N GLU A 92 3.34 -17.19 9.94
CA GLU A 92 2.40 -17.43 11.03
C GLU A 92 3.08 -17.25 12.40
N PRO A 93 2.65 -16.30 13.24
CA PRO A 93 1.67 -15.25 12.96
C PRO A 93 2.19 -14.23 11.91
N PRO A 94 1.30 -13.37 11.35
CA PRO A 94 1.74 -12.26 10.50
C PRO A 94 2.69 -11.32 11.24
N ILE A 95 3.54 -10.62 10.49
CA ILE A 95 4.52 -9.68 11.05
C ILE A 95 4.41 -8.32 10.39
N VAL A 96 4.78 -7.28 11.15
CA VAL A 96 5.00 -5.92 10.68
C VAL A 96 6.50 -5.62 10.79
N LEU A 97 7.08 -5.11 9.72
CA LEU A 97 8.50 -4.77 9.58
C LEU A 97 8.66 -3.26 9.43
N VAL A 98 9.41 -2.67 10.35
CA VAL A 98 9.75 -1.24 10.36
C VAL A 98 11.15 -1.06 9.79
N LYS A 99 11.23 -0.37 8.64
CA LYS A 99 12.49 -0.11 7.93
C LYS A 99 13.25 1.05 8.59
N PRO A 100 14.60 1.06 8.58
CA PRO A 100 15.38 2.11 9.25
C PRO A 100 15.19 3.50 8.63
N ARG A 101 14.58 3.63 7.44
CA ARG A 101 14.23 4.92 6.84
C ARG A 101 13.24 5.76 7.66
N VAL A 102 12.60 5.19 8.70
CA VAL A 102 11.80 5.96 9.67
C VAL A 102 12.66 6.82 10.60
N GLU A 103 13.96 6.55 10.72
CA GLU A 103 14.87 7.30 11.60
C GLU A 103 14.85 8.80 11.29
N GLY A 104 14.60 9.62 12.32
CA GLY A 104 14.47 11.07 12.20
C GLY A 104 13.06 11.56 11.89
N SER A 105 12.11 10.67 11.62
CA SER A 105 10.68 11.02 11.54
C SER A 105 10.10 11.30 12.94
N PRO A 106 9.06 12.14 13.06
CA PRO A 106 8.34 12.31 14.31
C PRO A 106 7.79 10.99 14.83
N GLU A 107 7.92 10.73 16.13
CA GLU A 107 7.45 9.48 16.75
C GLU A 107 5.96 9.24 16.52
N SER A 108 5.13 10.29 16.60
CA SER A 108 3.70 10.22 16.30
C SER A 108 3.40 9.76 14.87
N PHE A 109 4.23 10.15 13.91
CA PHE A 109 4.08 9.71 12.53
C PHE A 109 4.48 8.25 12.35
N VAL A 110 5.57 7.82 13.00
CA VAL A 110 5.98 6.41 12.98
C VAL A 110 4.92 5.52 13.64
N ASP A 111 4.35 5.96 14.76
CA ASP A 111 3.26 5.27 15.44
C ASP A 111 2.02 5.14 14.54
N PHE A 112 1.66 6.18 13.79
CA PHE A 112 0.61 6.12 12.79
C PHE A 112 0.89 5.07 11.71
N LEU A 113 2.11 5.05 11.14
CA LEU A 113 2.46 4.06 10.09
C LEU A 113 2.38 2.61 10.60
N ILE A 114 2.79 2.38 11.85
CA ILE A 114 2.69 1.04 12.45
C ILE A 114 1.23 0.68 12.72
N ALA A 115 0.44 1.59 13.28
CA ALA A 115 -0.98 1.38 13.51
C ALA A 115 -1.75 1.12 12.21
N GLU A 116 -1.42 1.85 11.14
CA GLU A 116 -1.94 1.61 9.79
C GLU A 116 -1.64 0.19 9.31
N ALA A 117 -0.39 -0.28 9.42
CA ALA A 117 -0.02 -1.62 9.01
C ALA A 117 -0.79 -2.71 9.80
N LEU A 118 -0.99 -2.51 11.11
CA LEU A 118 -1.80 -3.42 11.94
C LEU A 118 -3.26 -3.46 11.49
N VAL A 119 -3.86 -2.31 11.16
CA VAL A 119 -5.22 -2.24 10.60
C VAL A 119 -5.28 -2.96 9.24
N GLN A 120 -4.31 -2.78 8.37
CA GLN A 120 -4.29 -3.48 7.08
C GLN A 120 -4.19 -5.00 7.23
N VAL A 121 -3.39 -5.48 8.19
CA VAL A 121 -3.34 -6.92 8.50
C VAL A 121 -4.70 -7.45 8.98
N ASP A 122 -5.40 -6.70 9.83
CA ASP A 122 -6.74 -7.01 10.36
C ASP A 122 -7.82 -7.07 9.27
N LEU A 123 -7.72 -6.20 8.26
CA LEU A 123 -8.68 -6.16 7.14
C LEU A 123 -8.57 -7.36 6.19
N GLU A 124 -7.56 -8.21 6.35
CA GLU A 124 -7.30 -9.39 5.52
C GLU A 124 -7.24 -9.09 4.01
N VAL A 125 -6.85 -7.86 3.64
CA VAL A 125 -6.60 -7.48 2.26
C VAL A 125 -5.37 -8.23 1.71
N PRO A 126 -5.23 -8.39 0.38
CA PRO A 126 -4.02 -8.97 -0.19
C PRO A 126 -2.75 -8.22 0.23
N GLU A 127 -1.59 -8.88 0.27
CA GLU A 127 -0.35 -8.13 0.57
C GLU A 127 0.05 -7.17 -0.54
N GLN A 128 -0.35 -7.45 -1.78
CA GLN A 128 0.07 -6.74 -2.99
C GLN A 128 -1.06 -6.70 -4.00
N PHE A 129 -1.01 -5.71 -4.90
CA PHE A 129 -2.06 -5.49 -5.90
C PHE A 129 -2.33 -6.71 -6.79
N ILE A 130 -1.34 -7.60 -6.99
CA ILE A 130 -1.54 -8.78 -7.84
C ILE A 130 -2.59 -9.75 -7.27
N GLY A 131 -2.71 -9.84 -5.94
CA GLY A 131 -3.78 -10.59 -5.28
C GLY A 131 -5.12 -9.86 -5.28
N PHE A 132 -5.13 -8.54 -5.52
CA PHE A 132 -6.35 -7.74 -5.69
C PHE A 132 -6.89 -7.81 -7.12
N PHE A 133 -6.02 -7.72 -8.12
CA PHE A 133 -6.42 -7.78 -9.53
C PHE A 133 -6.58 -9.21 -10.05
N GLU A 134 -5.82 -10.17 -9.53
CA GLU A 134 -5.80 -11.53 -10.02
C GLU A 134 -5.62 -11.59 -11.56
N GLU A 135 -6.47 -12.34 -12.28
CA GLU A 135 -6.44 -12.42 -13.75
C GLU A 135 -6.75 -11.09 -14.45
N THR A 136 -7.48 -10.17 -13.79
CA THR A 136 -7.86 -8.87 -14.36
C THR A 136 -6.69 -7.89 -14.45
N TYR A 137 -5.54 -8.21 -13.85
CA TYR A 137 -4.33 -7.39 -14.01
C TYR A 137 -3.94 -7.24 -15.48
N ARG A 138 -4.21 -8.26 -16.31
CA ARG A 138 -3.98 -8.18 -17.76
C ARG A 138 -4.92 -7.21 -18.46
N ASP A 139 -6.12 -7.01 -17.93
CA ASP A 139 -7.07 -6.04 -18.48
C ASP A 139 -6.65 -4.62 -18.10
N LEU A 140 -6.10 -4.43 -16.89
CA LEU A 140 -5.46 -3.19 -16.48
C LEU A 140 -4.26 -2.86 -17.36
N ASP A 141 -3.36 -3.82 -17.57
CA ASP A 141 -2.17 -3.66 -18.42
C ASP A 141 -2.53 -3.19 -19.84
N ARG A 142 -3.60 -3.74 -20.44
CA ARG A 142 -4.09 -3.28 -21.74
C ARG A 142 -4.73 -1.90 -21.71
N ALA A 143 -5.25 -1.48 -20.56
CA ALA A 143 -5.93 -0.19 -20.39
C ALA A 143 -4.96 0.96 -20.11
N VAL A 144 -3.79 0.67 -19.55
CA VAL A 144 -2.79 1.68 -19.17
C VAL A 144 -1.81 1.88 -20.32
N ALA A 145 -1.85 3.05 -20.95
CA ALA A 145 -0.95 3.41 -22.05
C ALA A 145 0.44 3.89 -21.58
N LEU A 146 1.08 3.14 -20.67
CA LEU A 146 2.42 3.41 -20.13
C LEU A 146 3.35 2.22 -20.38
N ASP A 147 4.63 2.39 -20.05
CA ASP A 147 5.56 1.25 -20.00
C ASP A 147 5.25 0.32 -18.81
N PRO A 148 5.81 -0.90 -18.77
CA PRO A 148 5.50 -1.87 -17.71
C PRO A 148 5.78 -1.39 -16.28
N ASN A 149 6.73 -0.47 -16.07
CA ASN A 149 6.96 0.09 -14.74
C ASN A 149 5.90 1.13 -14.38
N GLY A 150 5.49 1.96 -15.35
CA GLY A 150 4.37 2.89 -15.18
C GLY A 150 3.05 2.15 -14.89
N THR A 151 2.79 1.05 -15.59
CA THR A 151 1.62 0.18 -15.34
C THR A 151 1.66 -0.44 -13.95
N TYR A 152 2.82 -0.95 -13.53
CA TYR A 152 3.01 -1.44 -12.16
C TYR A 152 2.68 -0.37 -11.12
N GLN A 153 3.20 0.85 -11.29
CA GLN A 153 2.99 1.94 -10.33
C GLN A 153 1.52 2.36 -10.27
N VAL A 154 0.83 2.41 -11.42
CA VAL A 154 -0.62 2.66 -11.47
C VAL A 154 -1.39 1.55 -10.76
N ALA A 155 -1.02 0.27 -10.96
CA ALA A 155 -1.68 -0.85 -10.29
C ALA A 155 -1.51 -0.82 -8.77
N ALA A 156 -0.28 -0.56 -8.30
CA ALA A 156 0.01 -0.39 -6.88
C ALA A 156 -0.77 0.78 -6.28
N ALA A 157 -0.77 1.94 -6.95
CA ALA A 157 -1.51 3.12 -6.50
C ALA A 157 -3.02 2.84 -6.40
N LEU A 158 -3.62 2.22 -7.42
CA LEU A 158 -5.04 1.88 -7.41
C LEU A 158 -5.38 0.95 -6.23
N TYR A 159 -4.54 -0.05 -6.00
CA TYR A 159 -4.69 -0.95 -4.87
C TYR A 159 -4.61 -0.20 -3.52
N ASP A 160 -3.59 0.64 -3.33
CA ASP A 160 -3.44 1.47 -2.13
C ASP A 160 -4.64 2.40 -1.91
N GLY A 161 -5.21 2.94 -2.99
CA GLY A 161 -6.43 3.74 -2.94
C GLY A 161 -7.64 2.95 -2.45
N TRP A 162 -7.80 1.70 -2.92
CA TRP A 162 -8.87 0.80 -2.49
C TRP A 162 -8.70 0.35 -1.03
N VAL A 163 -7.48 0.06 -0.59
CA VAL A 163 -7.16 -0.16 0.83
C VAL A 163 -7.43 1.09 1.65
N GLY A 164 -7.10 2.27 1.10
CA GLY A 164 -7.34 3.57 1.72
C GLY A 164 -8.81 3.85 2.02
N LEU A 165 -9.73 3.40 1.16
CA LEU A 165 -11.18 3.50 1.42
C LEU A 165 -11.60 2.72 2.66
N GLN A 166 -11.03 1.53 2.88
CA GLN A 166 -11.34 0.64 4.00
C GLN A 166 -10.71 1.11 5.30
N THR A 167 -9.45 1.53 5.25
CA THR A 167 -8.73 2.01 6.44
C THR A 167 -9.24 3.37 6.91
N ARG A 168 -9.72 4.23 6.00
CA ARG A 168 -10.27 5.55 6.34
C ARG A 168 -11.40 5.49 7.36
N GLU A 169 -12.32 4.52 7.23
CA GLU A 169 -13.42 4.38 8.19
C GLU A 169 -12.89 4.07 9.59
N VAL A 170 -11.91 3.18 9.69
CA VAL A 170 -11.22 2.86 10.94
C VAL A 170 -10.52 4.07 11.54
N PHE A 171 -9.81 4.84 10.72
CA PHE A 171 -9.08 6.03 11.18
C PHE A 171 -10.02 7.15 11.62
N ALA A 172 -11.21 7.25 11.02
CA ALA A 172 -12.21 8.22 11.43
C ALA A 172 -12.69 7.99 12.89
N ASP A 173 -12.83 6.73 13.31
CA ASP A 173 -13.24 6.36 14.67
C ASP A 173 -12.15 6.66 15.72
N TRP A 174 -10.88 6.78 15.31
CA TRP A 174 -9.78 7.09 16.22
C TRP A 174 -9.86 8.46 16.88
N HIS A 175 -10.65 9.40 16.38
CA HIS A 175 -10.85 10.68 17.07
C HIS A 175 -11.37 10.51 18.50
N ASP A 176 -12.21 9.50 18.71
CA ASP A 176 -12.79 9.19 20.00
C ASP A 176 -11.94 8.17 20.78
N GLU A 177 -11.37 7.17 20.09
CA GLU A 177 -10.69 6.03 20.73
C GLU A 177 -9.18 6.23 20.92
N HIS A 178 -8.52 6.88 19.96
CA HIS A 178 -7.07 7.05 19.88
C HIS A 178 -6.69 8.45 19.34
N PRO A 179 -7.01 9.54 20.05
CA PRO A 179 -6.93 10.91 19.53
C PRO A 179 -5.54 11.30 19.03
N GLU A 180 -4.47 10.79 19.64
CA GLU A 180 -3.10 11.08 19.18
C GLU A 180 -2.74 10.42 17.84
N LEU A 181 -3.30 9.24 17.55
CA LEU A 181 -3.17 8.59 16.24
C LEU A 181 -4.02 9.31 15.20
N ALA A 182 -5.22 9.77 15.59
CA ALA A 182 -6.08 10.59 14.73
C ALA A 182 -5.39 11.92 14.35
N ASP A 183 -4.74 12.59 15.31
CA ASP A 183 -3.96 13.81 15.06
C ASP A 183 -2.82 13.55 14.07
N ALA A 184 -2.09 12.44 14.22
CA ALA A 184 -1.01 12.07 13.31
C ALA A 184 -1.52 11.74 11.89
N TRP A 185 -2.67 11.05 11.79
CA TRP A 185 -3.34 10.76 10.53
C TRP A 185 -3.79 12.04 9.81
N GLN A 186 -4.41 12.99 10.52
CA GLN A 186 -4.81 14.30 9.97
C GLN A 186 -3.62 15.14 9.53
N ASP A 187 -2.55 15.19 10.34
CA ASP A 187 -1.33 15.94 10.06
C ASP A 187 -0.61 15.38 8.82
N ALA A 188 -0.58 14.05 8.66
CA ALA A 188 -0.10 13.41 7.43
C ALA A 188 -0.93 13.83 6.20
N GLY A 189 -2.26 13.84 6.31
CA GLY A 189 -3.17 14.29 5.25
C GLY A 189 -2.98 15.76 4.87
N THR A 190 -2.91 16.65 5.87
CA THR A 190 -2.74 18.10 5.68
C THR A 190 -1.50 18.42 4.84
N ARG A 191 -0.43 17.64 4.96
CA ARG A 191 0.80 17.81 4.15
C ARG A 191 0.64 17.46 2.68
N LEU A 192 -0.41 16.73 2.31
CA LEU A 192 -0.68 16.31 0.93
C LEU A 192 -1.64 17.26 0.20
N GLU A 193 -2.52 17.97 0.91
CA GLU A 193 -3.62 18.77 0.33
C GLU A 193 -3.18 19.73 -0.79
N ASP A 194 -2.15 20.55 -0.55
CA ASP A 194 -1.63 21.51 -1.54
C ASP A 194 -1.08 20.81 -2.78
N ARG A 195 -0.45 19.64 -2.61
CA ARG A 195 0.12 18.87 -3.72
C ARG A 195 -0.99 18.18 -4.52
N VAL A 196 -1.97 17.60 -3.84
CA VAL A 196 -3.12 16.90 -4.45
C VAL A 196 -3.98 17.89 -5.25
N SER A 197 -4.33 19.03 -4.66
CA SER A 197 -5.12 20.08 -5.34
C SER A 197 -4.37 20.67 -6.55
N GLY A 198 -3.04 20.65 -6.53
CA GLY A 198 -2.17 21.08 -7.64
C GLY A 198 -2.01 20.07 -8.78
N LEU A 199 -2.42 18.81 -8.61
CA LEU A 199 -2.15 17.71 -9.55
C LEU A 199 -2.57 18.02 -11.00
N PRO A 200 -3.80 18.52 -11.29
CA PRO A 200 -4.22 18.74 -12.67
C PRO A 200 -3.30 19.71 -13.42
N ARG A 201 -2.80 20.73 -12.72
CA ARG A 201 -1.85 21.69 -13.29
C ARG A 201 -0.48 21.06 -13.48
N ALA A 202 0.01 20.29 -12.52
CA ALA A 202 1.33 19.66 -12.58
C ALA A 202 1.40 18.66 -13.75
N VAL A 203 0.39 17.81 -13.89
CA VAL A 203 0.25 16.84 -15.00
C VAL A 203 0.16 17.56 -16.34
N ALA A 204 -0.72 18.57 -16.46
CA ALA A 204 -0.87 19.33 -17.70
C ALA A 204 0.40 20.07 -18.16
N ARG A 205 1.34 20.31 -17.24
CA ARG A 205 2.63 20.95 -17.53
C ARG A 205 3.77 19.95 -17.73
N GLY A 206 3.53 18.66 -17.54
CA GLY A 206 4.58 17.64 -17.51
C GLY A 206 5.56 17.82 -16.34
N GLU A 207 5.12 18.46 -15.25
CA GLU A 207 5.89 18.58 -14.01
C GLU A 207 5.76 17.32 -13.14
N THR A 208 4.77 16.48 -13.41
CA THR A 208 4.49 15.22 -12.72
C THR A 208 3.91 14.25 -13.73
N ASP A 209 4.50 13.06 -13.81
CA ASP A 209 4.03 12.02 -14.72
C ASP A 209 2.72 11.40 -14.20
N PHE A 210 1.94 10.79 -15.09
CA PHE A 210 0.59 10.33 -14.73
C PHE A 210 0.60 9.23 -13.65
N ALA A 211 1.60 8.34 -13.67
CA ALA A 211 1.77 7.31 -12.65
C ALA A 211 2.04 7.93 -11.26
N ASP A 212 2.95 8.90 -11.16
CA ASP A 212 3.23 9.65 -9.92
C ASP A 212 2.00 10.41 -9.42
N ALA A 213 1.22 10.99 -10.33
CA ALA A 213 -0.02 11.68 -10.00
C ALA A 213 -1.07 10.72 -9.43
N THR A 214 -1.17 9.52 -10.00
CA THR A 214 -2.08 8.45 -9.54
C THR A 214 -1.69 7.97 -8.15
N GLU A 215 -0.39 7.73 -7.90
CA GLU A 215 0.14 7.37 -6.59
C GLU A 215 -0.20 8.42 -5.53
N LEU A 216 0.08 9.69 -5.81
CA LEU A 216 -0.21 10.77 -4.86
C LEU A 216 -1.72 10.90 -4.57
N ALA A 217 -2.56 10.81 -5.60
CA ALA A 217 -4.01 10.88 -5.43
C ALA A 217 -4.56 9.69 -4.63
N CYS A 218 -4.11 8.47 -4.90
CA CYS A 218 -4.60 7.29 -4.18
C CYS A 218 -4.12 7.28 -2.72
N ALA A 219 -2.87 7.67 -2.46
CA ALA A 219 -2.35 7.84 -1.10
C ALA A 219 -3.14 8.86 -0.27
N ALA A 220 -3.81 9.82 -0.93
CA ALA A 220 -4.63 10.84 -0.27
C ALA A 220 -6.04 10.35 0.11
N ILE A 221 -6.54 9.25 -0.48
CA ILE A 221 -7.88 8.70 -0.20
C ILE A 221 -8.06 8.37 1.27
N LYS A 222 -7.06 7.69 1.88
CA LYS A 222 -7.11 7.30 3.30
C LYS A 222 -7.20 8.50 4.25
N HIS A 223 -6.85 9.70 3.78
CA HIS A 223 -6.88 10.95 4.54
C HIS A 223 -8.14 11.79 4.29
N ALA A 224 -9.13 11.27 3.55
CA ALA A 224 -10.37 11.97 3.22
C ALA A 224 -10.14 13.32 2.49
N ILE A 225 -9.06 13.42 1.71
CA ILE A 225 -8.74 14.62 0.93
C ILE A 225 -9.57 14.62 -0.35
N GLU A 226 -10.19 15.76 -0.67
CA GLU A 226 -10.91 15.94 -1.93
C GLU A 226 -9.95 15.80 -3.13
N LEU A 227 -10.20 14.78 -3.95
CA LEU A 227 -9.39 14.52 -5.13
C LEU A 227 -9.89 15.30 -6.35
N PRO A 228 -8.99 15.83 -7.20
CA PRO A 228 -9.38 16.41 -8.47
C PRO A 228 -9.71 15.34 -9.52
N ALA A 229 -10.42 15.72 -10.58
CA ALA A 229 -10.57 14.84 -11.75
C ALA A 229 -9.19 14.55 -12.41
N PRO A 230 -8.96 13.34 -12.95
CA PRO A 230 -9.89 12.20 -13.01
C PRO A 230 -9.93 11.34 -11.73
N PHE A 231 -9.07 11.62 -10.75
CA PHE A 231 -8.89 10.81 -9.54
C PHE A 231 -10.09 10.83 -8.58
N ALA A 232 -10.92 11.87 -8.61
CA ALA A 232 -12.17 11.96 -7.86
C ALA A 232 -13.09 10.73 -8.02
N ALA A 233 -13.02 10.04 -9.16
CA ALA A 233 -13.81 8.84 -9.40
C ALA A 233 -13.35 7.62 -8.58
N LEU A 234 -12.15 7.66 -7.99
CA LEU A 234 -11.60 6.59 -7.15
C LEU A 234 -12.03 6.75 -5.67
N ASP A 235 -12.49 7.93 -5.23
CA ASP A 235 -13.01 8.11 -3.88
C ASP A 235 -14.53 7.87 -3.84
N THR A 236 -14.96 6.62 -4.05
CA THR A 236 -16.39 6.27 -4.12
C THR A 236 -16.69 4.90 -3.51
N GLU A 237 -17.90 4.72 -2.98
CA GLU A 237 -18.43 3.41 -2.56
C GLU A 237 -18.42 2.41 -3.74
N ALA A 238 -18.66 2.88 -4.96
CA ALA A 238 -18.61 2.03 -6.15
C ALA A 238 -17.20 1.43 -6.37
N TYR A 239 -16.13 2.17 -6.07
CA TYR A 239 -14.79 1.61 -6.16
C TYR A 239 -14.53 0.59 -5.05
N LEU A 240 -15.00 0.87 -3.83
CA LEU A 240 -14.90 -0.07 -2.72
C LEU A 240 -15.59 -1.40 -3.03
N ASP A 241 -16.81 -1.34 -3.56
CA ASP A 241 -17.66 -2.50 -3.85
C ASP A 241 -17.19 -3.32 -5.05
N HIS A 242 -16.75 -2.66 -6.13
CA HIS A 242 -16.39 -3.31 -7.39
C HIS A 242 -14.89 -3.56 -7.56
N GLY A 243 -14.05 -2.98 -6.70
CA GLY A 243 -12.61 -3.22 -6.62
C GLY A 243 -11.91 -3.23 -7.99
N PRO A 244 -11.30 -4.37 -8.39
CA PRO A 244 -10.43 -4.43 -9.56
C PRO A 244 -11.17 -4.13 -10.88
N GLU A 245 -12.44 -4.55 -11.02
CA GLU A 245 -13.22 -4.28 -12.23
C GLU A 245 -13.44 -2.78 -12.44
N TYR A 246 -13.68 -2.05 -11.35
CA TYR A 246 -13.84 -0.60 -11.39
C TYR A 246 -12.51 0.11 -11.67
N ALA A 247 -11.42 -0.34 -11.05
CA ALA A 247 -10.07 0.17 -11.33
C ALA A 247 -9.72 0.06 -12.83
N VAL A 248 -9.98 -1.09 -13.45
CA VAL A 248 -9.77 -1.31 -14.89
C VAL A 248 -10.65 -0.36 -15.71
N GLN A 249 -11.93 -0.23 -15.38
CA GLN A 249 -12.83 0.67 -16.11
C GLN A 249 -12.41 2.15 -15.97
N TRP A 250 -11.95 2.55 -14.79
CA TRP A 250 -11.40 3.88 -14.55
C TRP A 250 -10.16 4.11 -15.40
N ALA A 251 -9.22 3.16 -15.45
CA ALA A 251 -8.01 3.26 -16.24
C ALA A 251 -8.34 3.40 -17.73
N GLN A 252 -9.22 2.54 -18.28
CA GLN A 252 -9.65 2.60 -19.68
C GLN A 252 -10.16 4.01 -20.05
N LYS A 253 -11.16 4.51 -19.31
CA LYS A 253 -11.74 5.83 -19.59
C LYS A 253 -10.73 6.96 -19.46
N THR A 254 -9.83 6.84 -18.48
CA THR A 254 -8.86 7.89 -18.17
C THR A 254 -7.81 7.98 -19.26
N PHE A 255 -7.19 6.86 -19.65
CA PHE A 255 -6.18 6.85 -20.71
C PHE A 255 -6.78 7.13 -22.09
N ASP A 256 -7.98 6.62 -22.41
CA ASP A 256 -8.69 7.00 -23.64
C ASP A 256 -8.87 8.52 -23.74
N SER A 257 -9.19 9.19 -22.63
CA SER A 257 -9.37 10.65 -22.60
C SER A 257 -8.07 11.44 -22.66
N LEU A 258 -6.91 10.83 -22.36
CA LEU A 258 -5.59 11.46 -22.48
C LEU A 258 -5.03 11.40 -23.91
N GLU A 259 -5.54 10.47 -24.73
CA GLU A 259 -5.18 10.34 -26.13
C GLU A 259 -5.95 11.31 -27.06
N GLU A 260 -7.07 11.88 -26.60
CA GLU A 260 -7.90 12.87 -27.30
C GLU A 260 -7.39 14.32 -27.20
#